data_AF-A0A484WQC8-F1
#
_entry.id   AF-A0A484WQC8-F1
#
_cell.length_a   1.000
_cell.length_b   1.000
_cell.length_c   1.000
_cell.angle_alpha   90.00
_cell.angle_beta   90.00
_cell.angle_gamma   90.00
#
_symmetry.space_group_name_H-M   'P 1'
#
loop_
_entity.id
_entity.type
_entity.pdbx_description
1 polymer ?
#
loop_
_entity_poly.entity_id
_entity_poly.type
_entity_poly.pdbx_seq_one_letter_code
_entity_poly.pdbx_strand_id
1 'polypeptide(L)' 'MPKNGQKVHVSISNEGADTYLFGPGIDDSVDLSRYSPELDSHGQYSLPASGKYELRVLQTRNDARKNKTKKYNVDIQIK' A
#
# COMPACT_ATOMS: atom_id res chain seq x y z
N MET A 1 3.92 17.20 -1.68
CA MET A 1 2.91 16.20 -2.10
C MET A 1 3.48 15.41 -3.27
N PRO A 2 3.25 14.09 -3.33
CA PRO A 2 3.68 13.28 -4.45
C PRO A 2 3.15 13.78 -5.80
N LYS A 3 3.95 13.62 -6.85
CA LYS A 3 3.64 14.04 -8.23
C LYS A 3 3.27 12.83 -9.08
N ASN A 4 2.45 13.06 -10.11
CA ASN A 4 2.14 12.06 -11.14
C ASN A 4 3.42 11.44 -11.69
N GLY A 5 3.44 10.11 -11.80
CA GLY A 5 4.55 9.31 -12.30
C GLY A 5 5.64 8.97 -11.28
N GLN A 6 5.65 9.60 -10.09
CA GLN A 6 6.54 9.17 -9.01
C GLN A 6 6.24 7.72 -8.61
N LYS A 7 7.28 6.99 -8.23
CA LYS A 7 7.19 5.57 -7.89
C LYS A 7 7.17 5.37 -6.40
N VAL A 8 6.15 4.68 -5.90
CA VAL A 8 6.04 4.28 -4.50
C VAL A 8 6.40 2.81 -4.32
N HIS A 9 7.16 2.51 -3.28
CA HIS A 9 7.43 1.15 -2.82
C HIS A 9 7.11 1.07 -1.33
N VAL A 10 6.37 0.03 -0.93
CA VAL A 10 6.04 -0.24 0.46
C VAL A 10 6.55 -1.63 0.82
N SER A 11 7.31 -1.71 1.90
CA SER A 11 7.72 -2.97 2.51
C SER A 11 7.18 -3.03 3.94
N ILE A 12 6.59 -4.16 4.32
CA ILE A 12 6.02 -4.37 5.65
C ILE A 12 6.54 -5.68 6.24
N SER A 13 6.96 -5.65 7.51
CA SER A 13 7.61 -6.80 8.15
C SER A 13 6.65 -7.96 8.46
N ASN A 14 5.34 -7.75 8.33
CA ASN A 14 4.31 -8.71 8.70
C ASN A 14 3.33 -8.89 7.54
N GLU A 15 3.44 -10.01 6.83
CA GLU A 15 2.57 -10.33 5.68
C GLU A 15 1.09 -10.50 6.07
N GLY A 16 0.75 -10.58 7.36
CA GLY A 16 -0.64 -10.56 7.83
C GLY A 16 -1.22 -9.15 8.02
N ALA A 17 -0.43 -8.10 7.77
CA ALA A 17 -0.89 -6.72 7.72
C ALA A 17 -0.92 -6.26 6.25
N ASP A 18 -2.12 -6.02 5.74
CA ASP A 18 -2.35 -5.64 4.35
C ASP A 18 -2.03 -4.15 4.16
N THR A 19 -1.54 -3.77 2.97
CA THR A 19 -1.14 -2.39 2.63
C THR A 19 -1.87 -1.91 1.38
N TYR A 20 -2.83 -1.00 1.56
CA TYR A 20 -3.64 -0.46 0.46
C TYR A 20 -3.45 1.05 0.31
N LEU A 21 -3.24 1.51 -0.93
CA LEU A 21 -3.10 2.91 -1.28
C LEU A 21 -4.42 3.49 -1.80
N PHE A 22 -4.77 4.67 -1.29
CA PHE A 22 -5.89 5.49 -1.73
C PHE A 22 -5.37 6.86 -2.16
N GLY A 23 -6.03 7.49 -3.14
CA GLY A 23 -5.66 8.84 -3.56
C GLY A 23 -6.25 9.25 -4.91
N PRO A 24 -5.86 10.42 -5.42
CA PRO A 24 -6.35 10.92 -6.69
C PRO A 24 -5.98 9.97 -7.84
N GLY A 25 -6.95 9.72 -8.74
CA GLY A 25 -6.75 8.82 -9.88
C GLY A 25 -6.79 7.33 -9.54
N ILE A 26 -7.11 6.96 -8.29
CA ILE A 26 -7.38 5.58 -7.86
C ILE A 26 -8.88 5.50 -7.52
N ASP A 27 -9.65 4.69 -8.26
CA ASP A 27 -11.11 4.64 -8.13
C ASP A 27 -11.57 3.96 -6.82
N ASP A 28 -10.88 2.91 -6.38
CA ASP A 28 -11.14 2.22 -5.11
C ASP A 28 -9.88 2.19 -4.24
N SER A 29 -8.98 1.24 -4.50
CA SER A 29 -7.68 1.15 -3.83
C SER A 29 -6.69 0.35 -4.67
N VAL A 30 -5.40 0.48 -4.36
CA VAL A 30 -4.33 -0.32 -4.95
C VAL A 30 -3.62 -1.10 -3.86
N ASP A 31 -3.52 -2.42 -4.03
CA ASP A 31 -2.71 -3.26 -3.16
C ASP A 31 -1.22 -2.99 -3.43
N LEU A 32 -0.45 -2.64 -2.38
CA LEU A 32 1.00 -2.46 -2.43
C LEU A 32 1.77 -3.59 -1.76
N SER A 33 1.10 -4.70 -1.45
CA SER A 33 1.75 -5.92 -0.98
C SER A 33 2.67 -6.50 -2.04
N ARG A 34 3.69 -7.26 -1.63
CA ARG A 34 4.76 -7.75 -2.52
C ARG A 34 4.30 -8.59 -3.72
N TYR A 35 3.06 -9.10 -3.69
CA TYR A 35 2.49 -9.96 -4.72
C TYR A 35 1.37 -9.29 -5.52
N SER A 36 1.14 -8.00 -5.31
CA SER A 36 0.14 -7.27 -6.07
C SER A 36 0.50 -7.23 -7.56
N PRO A 37 -0.46 -7.49 -8.46
CA PRO A 37 -0.25 -7.41 -9.91
C PRO A 37 -0.10 -5.96 -10.40
N GLU A 38 -0.41 -4.97 -9.56
CA GLU A 38 -0.30 -3.54 -9.88
C GLU A 38 1.15 -3.03 -9.79
N LEU A 39 2.06 -3.84 -9.25
CA LEU A 39 3.46 -3.49 -9.09
C LEU A 39 4.28 -3.88 -10.33
N ASP A 40 5.25 -3.04 -10.67
CA ASP A 40 6.25 -3.38 -11.67
C ASP A 40 7.23 -4.45 -11.16
N SER A 41 8.18 -4.85 -12.01
CA SER A 41 9.20 -5.88 -11.67
C SER A 41 10.11 -5.51 -10.50
N HIS A 42 10.09 -4.25 -10.03
CA HIS A 42 10.84 -3.77 -8.88
C HIS A 42 9.95 -3.60 -7.63
N GLY A 43 8.70 -4.07 -7.67
CA GLY A 43 7.74 -3.92 -6.59
C GLY A 43 7.27 -2.46 -6.43
N GLN A 44 7.30 -1.66 -7.50
CA GLN A 44 6.95 -0.25 -7.45
C GLN A 44 5.62 0.01 -8.14
N TYR A 45 4.83 0.93 -7.57
CA TYR A 45 3.62 1.46 -8.18
C TYR A 45 3.85 2.90 -8.65
N SER A 46 3.47 3.21 -9.89
CA SER A 46 3.54 4.56 -10.43
C SER A 46 2.26 5.34 -10.08
N LEU A 47 2.41 6.44 -9.33
CA LEU A 47 1.27 7.25 -8.90
C LEU A 47 0.55 7.88 -10.11
N PRO A 48 -0.76 7.68 -10.27
CA PRO A 48 -1.49 8.09 -11.49
C PRO A 48 -1.77 9.60 -11.54
N ALA A 49 -1.70 10.30 -10.41
CA ALA A 49 -1.97 11.73 -10.31
C ALA A 49 -1.08 12.43 -9.26
N SER A 50 -0.99 13.75 -9.35
CA SER A 50 -0.38 14.56 -8.30
C SER A 50 -1.40 14.84 -7.20
N GLY A 51 -1.01 14.72 -5.92
CA GLY A 51 -1.88 15.10 -4.82
C GLY A 51 -1.60 14.37 -3.51
N LYS A 52 -2.56 14.38 -2.60
CA LYS A 52 -2.47 13.71 -1.30
C LYS A 52 -2.91 12.26 -1.44
N TYR A 53 -2.07 11.34 -0.98
CA TYR A 53 -2.34 9.92 -0.90
C TYR A 53 -2.45 9.46 0.56
N GLU A 54 -3.14 8.35 0.77
CA GLU A 54 -3.31 7.69 2.06
C GLU A 54 -2.93 6.21 1.93
N LEU A 55 -1.92 5.78 2.69
CA LEU A 55 -1.60 4.36 2.84
C LEU A 55 -2.33 3.83 4.07
N ARG A 56 -3.18 2.81 3.89
CA ARG A 56 -3.82 2.10 4.99
C ARG A 56 -3.08 0.80 5.27
N VAL A 57 -2.70 0.63 6.53
CA VAL A 57 -2.25 -0.65 7.08
C VAL A 57 -3.40 -1.26 7.87
N LEU A 58 -3.87 -2.43 7.45
CA LEU A 58 -5.03 -3.08 8.04
C LEU A 58 -4.86 -4.60 8.11
N GLN A 59 -5.88 -5.30 8.60
CA GLN A 59 -5.94 -6.76 8.59
C GLN A 59 -7.27 -7.21 8.01
N THR A 60 -7.29 -8.42 7.45
CA THR A 60 -8.53 -9.01 6.93
C THR A 60 -9.65 -9.01 7.97
N ARG A 61 -10.89 -8.89 7.50
CA ARG A 61 -12.08 -8.93 8.36
C ARG A 61 -12.14 -10.22 9.21
N ASN A 62 -11.65 -11.34 8.68
CA ASN A 62 -11.58 -12.61 9.40
C ASN A 62 -10.67 -12.52 10.64
N ASP A 63 -9.51 -11.90 10.50
CA ASP A 63 -8.57 -11.74 11.61
C ASP A 63 -9.06 -10.70 12.62
N ALA A 64 -9.65 -9.60 12.16
CA ALA A 64 -10.30 -8.61 13.03
C ALA A 64 -11.43 -9.22 13.86
N ARG A 65 -12.30 -10.04 13.25
CA ARG A 65 -13.38 -10.77 13.96
C ARG A 65 -12.87 -11.70 15.04
N LYS A 66 -11.65 -12.21 14.89
CA LYS A 66 -10.98 -13.11 15.86
C LYS A 66 -10.14 -12.35 16.87
N ASN A 67 -10.27 -11.01 16.93
CA ASN A 67 -9.51 -10.12 17.80
C ASN A 67 -7.98 -10.33 17.69
N LYS A 68 -7.50 -10.69 16.50
CA LYS A 68 -6.06 -10.78 16.26
C LYS A 68 -5.47 -9.37 16.15
N THR A 69 -4.20 -9.27 16.48
CA THR A 69 -3.40 -8.06 16.33
C THR A 69 -2.20 -8.34 15.44
N LYS A 70 -1.73 -7.31 14.72
CA LYS A 70 -0.56 -7.37 13.87
C LYS A 70 0.45 -6.34 14.35
N LYS A 71 1.58 -6.80 14.87
CA LYS A 71 2.75 -5.93 15.06
C LYS A 71 3.48 -5.84 13.72
N TYR A 72 3.82 -4.64 13.29
CA TYR A 72 4.48 -4.42 12.00
C TYR A 72 5.44 -3.24 12.09
N ASN A 73 6.48 -3.29 11.26
CA ASN A 73 7.26 -2.15 10.83
C ASN A 73 6.98 -1.93 9.35
N VAL A 74 6.88 -0.67 8.92
CA VAL A 74 6.59 -0.30 7.53
C VAL A 74 7.63 0.68 7.02
N ASP A 75 8.19 0.37 5.86
CA ASP A 75 9.09 1.24 5.10
C ASP A 75 8.34 1.76 3.88
N ILE A 76 8.33 3.08 3.70
CA ILE A 76 7.63 3.76 2.60
C ILE A 76 8.67 4.57 1.83
N GLN A 77 8.86 4.24 0.55
CA GLN A 77 9.77 4.95 -0.33
C GLN A 77 8.99 5.60 -1.47
N ILE A 78 9.28 6.88 -1.75
CA ILE A 78 8.74 7.61 -2.91
C ILE A 78 9.92 8.19 -3.68
N LYS A 79 10.01 7.91 -4.98
CA LYS A 79 11.02 8.45 -5.90
C LYS A 79 10.35 9.29 -6.97
#